data_AF-A0A843J3Y2-F1
#
_entry.id   AF-A0A843J3Y2-F1
#
_cell.length_a   1.000
_cell.length_b   1.000
_cell.length_c   1.000
_cell.angle_alpha   90.00
_cell.angle_beta   90.00
_cell.angle_gamma   90.00
#
_symmetry.space_group_name_H-M   'P 1'
#
loop_
_entity.id
_entity.type
_entity.pdbx_description
1 polymer ?
#
loop_
_entity_poly.entity_id
_entity_poly.type
_entity_poly.pdbx_seq_one_letter_code
_entity_poly.pdbx_strand_id
1 'polypeptide(L)'
;MELFSKKELSEADIKRKYITPAIEKKWNPDHIRMEAKITDGRINLKGNNVVRERCKYADYLLYLNNGKPIAVVEAKDNNHLVSEGIKQAKEYAEMMDIQCVYSSNGDAFHEYDLLTRKERVIPLD
;
A
#
# COMPACT_ATOMS: atom_id res chain seq x y z
N MET A 1 20.65 20.39 -5.36
CA MET A 1 19.27 20.89 -5.41
C MET A 1 18.45 19.82 -6.11
N GLU A 2 17.30 19.40 -5.56
CA GLU A 2 16.41 18.52 -6.33
C GLU A 2 15.88 19.30 -7.54
N LEU A 3 15.89 18.67 -8.72
CA LEU A 3 15.47 19.29 -9.99
C LEU A 3 13.95 19.50 -10.07
N PHE A 4 13.17 18.79 -9.25
CA PHE A 4 11.72 18.79 -9.23
C PHE A 4 11.23 18.87 -7.79
N SER A 5 10.15 19.61 -7.55
CA SER A 5 9.45 19.58 -6.26
C SER A 5 8.72 18.26 -6.07
N LYS A 6 8.42 17.90 -4.81
CA LYS A 6 7.78 16.62 -4.48
C LYS A 6 6.42 16.44 -5.18
N LYS A 7 5.66 17.52 -5.38
CA LYS A 7 4.35 17.49 -6.07
C LYS A 7 4.43 17.24 -7.58
N GLU A 8 5.59 17.47 -8.19
CA GLU A 8 5.84 17.21 -9.61
C GLU A 8 6.29 15.76 -9.86
N LEU A 9 6.55 15.00 -8.80
CA LEU A 9 6.99 13.61 -8.89
C LEU A 9 5.80 12.69 -9.11
N SER A 10 5.99 11.67 -9.95
CA SER A 10 5.00 10.61 -10.13
C SER A 10 4.87 9.76 -8.85
N GLU A 11 3.80 8.97 -8.75
CA GLU A 11 3.67 7.99 -7.65
C GLU A 11 4.87 7.04 -7.58
N ALA A 12 5.39 6.59 -8.73
CA ALA A 12 6.57 5.74 -8.79
C ALA A 12 7.84 6.45 -8.26
N ASP A 13 8.01 7.74 -8.57
CA ASP A 13 9.09 8.56 -8.02
C ASP A 13 8.93 8.76 -6.50
N ILE A 14 7.70 8.97 -6.03
CA ILE A 14 7.40 9.10 -4.60
C ILE A 14 7.69 7.80 -3.86
N LYS A 15 7.25 6.66 -4.41
CA LYS A 15 7.59 5.32 -3.91
C LYS A 15 9.09 5.19 -3.74
N ARG A 16 9.84 5.37 -4.84
CA ARG A 16 11.30 5.19 -4.88
C ARG A 16 12.08 6.13 -3.97
N LYS A 17 11.72 7.42 -3.93
CA LYS A 17 12.51 8.45 -3.21
C LYS A 17 12.18 8.56 -1.74
N TYR A 18 10.94 8.28 -1.33
CA TYR A 18 10.47 8.57 0.02
C TYR A 18 9.93 7.33 0.73
N ILE A 19 9.04 6.58 0.10
CA ILE A 19 8.31 5.49 0.77
C ILE A 19 9.19 4.24 0.92
N THR A 20 9.77 3.72 -0.16
CA THR A 20 10.61 2.51 -0.14
C THR A 20 11.78 2.68 0.84
N PRO A 21 12.57 3.77 0.80
CA PRO A 21 13.66 3.95 1.75
C PRO A 21 13.18 4.01 3.21
N ALA A 22 12.01 4.60 3.48
CA ALA A 22 11.46 4.66 4.83
C ALA A 22 11.01 3.29 5.36
N ILE A 23 10.43 2.44 4.50
CA ILE A 23 10.10 1.06 4.84
C ILE A 23 11.38 0.26 5.10
N GLU A 24 12.38 0.34 4.22
CA GLU A 24 13.64 -0.42 4.32
C GLU A 24 14.47 -0.06 5.56
N LYS A 25 14.31 1.14 6.13
CA LYS A 25 14.92 1.50 7.43
C LYS A 25 14.37 0.67 8.60
N LYS A 26 13.13 0.19 8.51
CA LYS A 26 12.43 -0.53 9.59
C LYS A 26 12.18 -2.00 9.26
N TRP A 27 12.31 -2.38 7.99
CA TRP A 27 11.97 -3.70 7.48
C TRP A 27 13.13 -4.31 6.70
N ASN A 28 13.33 -5.62 6.82
CA ASN A 28 14.28 -6.33 5.97
C ASN A 28 13.79 -6.28 4.51
N PRO A 29 14.60 -5.81 3.54
CA PRO A 29 14.23 -5.80 2.12
C PRO A 29 13.75 -7.15 1.57
N ASP A 30 14.31 -8.26 2.04
CA ASP A 30 13.89 -9.61 1.63
C ASP A 30 12.45 -9.96 2.07
N HIS A 31 11.92 -9.20 3.01
CA HIS A 31 10.57 -9.35 3.56
C HIS A 31 9.58 -8.31 3.00
N ILE A 32 9.94 -7.61 1.93
CA ILE A 32 9.08 -6.64 1.24
C ILE A 32 8.71 -7.20 -0.13
N ARG A 33 7.41 -7.34 -0.39
CA ARG A 33 6.90 -7.66 -1.73
C ARG A 33 6.23 -6.41 -2.32
N MET A 34 6.87 -5.83 -3.34
CA MET A 34 6.31 -4.70 -4.10
C MET A 34 5.38 -5.17 -5.21
N GLU A 35 4.40 -4.33 -5.57
CA GLU A 35 3.44 -4.55 -6.67
C GLU A 35 2.81 -5.96 -6.59
N ALA A 36 2.37 -6.31 -5.38
CA ALA A 36 1.98 -7.66 -5.02
C ALA A 36 0.53 -7.95 -5.41
N LYS A 37 0.30 -9.04 -6.14
CA LYS A 37 -1.03 -9.44 -6.57
C LYS A 37 -1.89 -9.89 -5.38
N ILE A 38 -3.08 -9.31 -5.26
CA ILE A 38 -4.07 -9.61 -4.20
C ILE A 38 -5.13 -10.60 -4.68
N THR A 39 -5.62 -10.43 -5.91
CA THR A 39 -6.67 -11.29 -6.49
C THR A 39 -6.35 -11.72 -7.91
N ASP A 40 -6.81 -12.91 -8.31
CA ASP A 40 -6.69 -13.43 -9.68
C ASP A 40 -7.72 -12.86 -10.68
N GLY A 41 -8.45 -11.81 -10.27
CA GLY A 41 -9.62 -11.27 -10.96
C GLY A 41 -10.85 -12.13 -10.71
N ARG A 42 -11.91 -11.54 -10.14
CA ARG A 42 -13.18 -12.26 -9.94
C ARG A 42 -13.89 -12.42 -11.27
N ILE A 43 -14.39 -13.61 -11.57
CA ILE A 43 -15.29 -13.83 -12.70
C ILE A 43 -16.70 -13.46 -12.25
N ASN A 44 -17.23 -12.37 -12.80
CA ASN A 44 -18.62 -11.99 -12.59
C ASN A 44 -19.44 -12.50 -13.78
N LEU A 45 -20.45 -13.32 -13.48
CA LEU A 45 -21.46 -13.73 -14.44
C LEU A 45 -22.58 -12.69 -14.42
N LYS A 46 -22.73 -11.90 -15.49
CA LYS A 46 -23.85 -10.96 -15.64
C LYS A 46 -24.65 -11.37 -16.89
N GLY A 47 -25.64 -12.24 -16.69
CA GLY A 47 -26.37 -12.89 -17.80
C GLY A 47 -25.49 -13.89 -18.57
N ASN A 48 -25.60 -13.94 -19.90
CA ASN A 48 -24.76 -14.78 -20.77
C ASN A 48 -23.31 -14.27 -20.94
N ASN A 49 -22.95 -13.14 -20.31
CA ASN A 49 -21.62 -12.54 -20.46
C ASN A 49 -20.76 -12.81 -19.22
N VAL A 50 -19.57 -13.38 -19.47
CA VAL A 50 -18.51 -13.58 -18.48
C VAL A 50 -17.62 -12.34 -18.48
N VAL A 51 -17.69 -11.52 -17.42
CA VAL A 51 -16.79 -10.38 -17.25
C VAL A 51 -15.77 -10.72 -16.18
N ARG A 52 -14.49 -10.74 -16.54
CA ARG A 52 -13.40 -10.91 -15.58
C ARG A 52 -12.99 -9.55 -15.03
N GLU A 53 -13.15 -9.34 -13.73
CA GLU A 53 -12.66 -8.14 -13.06
C GLU A 53 -11.13 -8.07 -13.14
N ARG A 54 -10.58 -6.85 -13.18
CA ARG A 54 -9.13 -6.65 -13.14
C ARG A 54 -8.56 -7.19 -11.84
N CYS A 55 -7.39 -7.81 -11.93
CA CYS A 55 -6.60 -8.20 -10.76
C CYS A 55 -6.28 -6.96 -9.92
N LYS A 56 -6.35 -7.11 -8.60
CA LYS A 56 -5.95 -6.07 -7.64
C LYS A 56 -4.51 -6.29 -7.23
N TYR A 57 -3.75 -5.21 -7.08
CA TYR A 57 -2.36 -5.22 -6.66
C TYR A 57 -2.19 -4.23 -5.52
N ALA A 58 -1.45 -4.63 -4.48
CA ALA A 58 -1.00 -3.73 -3.44
C ALA A 58 0.41 -3.21 -3.75
N ASP A 59 0.69 -1.98 -3.39
CA ASP A 59 2.03 -1.40 -3.63
C ASP A 59 3.10 -2.09 -2.81
N TYR A 60 2.83 -2.37 -1.53
CA TYR A 60 3.71 -3.15 -0.68
C TYR A 60 2.94 -4.11 0.21
N LEU A 61 3.47 -5.33 0.33
CA LEU A 61 3.15 -6.27 1.39
C LEU A 61 4.40 -6.50 2.24
N LEU A 62 4.25 -6.39 3.56
CA LEU A 62 5.34 -6.53 4.52
C LEU A 62 5.21 -7.83 5.33
N TYR A 63 6.29 -8.59 5.39
CA TYR A 63 6.34 -9.91 6.02
C TYR A 63 7.20 -9.90 7.28
N LEU A 64 6.78 -10.56 8.36
CA LEU A 64 7.68 -10.76 9.51
C LEU A 64 8.60 -11.97 9.31
N ASN A 65 8.13 -12.96 8.55
CA ASN A 65 8.79 -14.22 8.23
C ASN A 65 8.22 -14.78 6.91
N ASN A 66 8.66 -15.97 6.49
CA ASN A 66 8.21 -16.66 5.27
C ASN A 66 6.73 -17.12 5.31
N GLY A 67 5.94 -16.65 6.27
CA GLY A 67 4.52 -16.93 6.39
C GLY A 67 3.66 -15.90 5.64
N LYS A 68 2.65 -15.39 6.34
CA LYS A 68 1.66 -14.44 5.79
C LYS A 68 2.17 -12.99 5.96
N PRO A 69 1.80 -12.07 5.04
CA PRO A 69 2.06 -10.66 5.24
C PRO A 69 1.32 -10.14 6.49
N ILE A 70 1.94 -9.23 7.21
CA ILE A 70 1.38 -8.64 8.43
C ILE A 70 0.96 -7.18 8.24
N ALA A 71 1.38 -6.55 7.14
CA ALA A 71 0.94 -5.22 6.77
C ALA A 71 0.80 -5.05 5.25
N VAL A 72 -0.09 -4.16 4.87
CA VAL A 72 -0.27 -3.67 3.50
C VAL A 72 -0.07 -2.16 3.48
N VAL A 73 0.61 -1.65 2.44
CA VAL A 73 0.85 -0.22 2.23
C VAL A 73 0.38 0.17 0.85
N GLU A 74 -0.44 1.22 0.77
CA GLU A 74 -0.81 1.90 -0.49
C GLU A 74 -0.13 3.26 -0.61
N ALA A 75 0.58 3.45 -1.70
CA ALA A 75 1.25 4.67 -2.08
C ALA A 75 0.34 5.56 -2.96
N LYS A 76 0.60 6.86 -2.88
CA LYS A 76 0.05 7.90 -3.77
C LYS A 76 1.14 8.89 -4.11
N ASP A 77 0.96 9.67 -5.18
CA ASP A 77 1.78 10.85 -5.38
C ASP A 77 1.46 11.94 -4.34
N ASN A 78 2.33 12.93 -4.23
CA ASN A 78 2.28 13.92 -3.16
C ASN A 78 1.13 14.94 -3.27
N ASN A 79 0.33 14.92 -4.33
CA ASN A 79 -0.86 15.76 -4.44
C ASN A 79 -2.06 15.21 -3.66
N HIS A 80 -1.99 13.95 -3.23
CA HIS A 80 -3.02 13.27 -2.46
C HIS A 80 -2.79 13.43 -0.96
N LEU A 81 -3.84 13.22 -0.17
CA LEU A 81 -3.72 13.16 1.28
C LEU A 81 -2.98 11.88 1.72
N VAL A 82 -2.24 11.96 2.84
CA VAL A 82 -1.54 10.80 3.43
C VAL A 82 -2.49 9.61 3.68
N SER A 83 -3.75 9.88 4.02
CA SER A 83 -4.77 8.89 4.33
C SER A 83 -5.55 8.37 3.12
N GLU A 84 -5.29 8.89 1.91
CA GLU A 84 -6.19 8.67 0.78
C GLU A 84 -6.25 7.19 0.34
N GLY A 85 -5.11 6.49 0.41
CA GLY A 85 -5.04 5.06 0.08
C GLY A 85 -5.62 4.14 1.16
N ILE A 86 -6.05 4.64 2.33
CA ILE A 86 -6.50 3.79 3.46
C ILE A 86 -7.71 2.93 3.09
N LYS A 87 -8.65 3.46 2.30
CA LYS A 87 -9.83 2.69 1.89
C LYS A 87 -9.43 1.49 1.01
N GLN A 88 -8.51 1.70 0.08
CA GLN A 88 -7.98 0.65 -0.79
C GLN A 88 -7.17 -0.37 0.01
N ALA A 89 -6.28 0.12 0.88
CA ALA A 89 -5.45 -0.71 1.74
C ALA A 89 -6.30 -1.57 2.71
N LYS A 90 -7.40 -1.03 3.28
CA LYS A 90 -8.35 -1.80 4.11
C LYS A 90 -9.01 -2.92 3.33
N GLU A 91 -9.45 -2.66 2.11
CA GLU A 91 -10.04 -3.70 1.25
C GLU A 91 -9.04 -4.84 1.01
N TYR A 92 -7.78 -4.52 0.73
CA TYR A 92 -6.74 -5.53 0.50
C TYR A 92 -6.42 -6.30 1.78
N ALA A 93 -6.40 -5.59 2.92
CA ALA A 93 -6.18 -6.20 4.21
C ALA A 93 -7.30 -7.20 4.57
N GLU A 94 -8.56 -6.85 4.34
CA GLU A 94 -9.70 -7.74 4.53
C GLU A 94 -9.62 -9.00 3.66
N MET A 95 -9.19 -8.87 2.39
CA MET A 95 -9.03 -10.00 1.48
C MET A 95 -7.90 -10.95 1.89
N MET A 96 -6.86 -10.43 2.54
CA MET A 96 -5.65 -11.19 2.91
C MET A 96 -5.56 -11.51 4.41
N ASP A 97 -6.59 -11.18 5.19
CA ASP A 97 -6.62 -11.30 6.65
C ASP A 97 -5.46 -10.56 7.35
N ILE A 98 -5.07 -9.40 6.82
CA ILE A 98 -4.02 -8.53 7.39
C ILE A 98 -4.66 -7.57 8.39
N GLN A 99 -3.96 -7.26 9.49
CA GLN A 99 -4.48 -6.38 10.54
C GLN A 99 -3.88 -4.96 10.54
N CYS A 100 -2.66 -4.79 9.98
CA CYS A 100 -2.00 -3.48 9.91
C CYS A 100 -2.14 -2.90 8.50
N VAL A 101 -2.70 -1.69 8.41
CA VAL A 101 -3.01 -1.03 7.13
C VAL A 101 -2.31 0.32 7.09
N TYR A 102 -1.65 0.63 5.99
CA TYR A 102 -0.95 1.90 5.81
C TYR A 102 -1.28 2.56 4.48
N SER A 103 -1.19 3.88 4.45
CA SER A 103 -1.11 4.66 3.22
C SER A 103 -0.04 5.74 3.33
N SER A 104 0.59 6.12 2.22
CA SER A 104 1.58 7.20 2.19
C SER A 104 1.55 7.96 0.87
N ASN A 105 1.80 9.27 0.95
CA ASN A 105 1.99 10.16 -0.19
C ASN A 105 3.45 10.71 -0.27
N GLY A 106 4.36 10.12 0.50
CA GLY A 106 5.75 10.58 0.62
C GLY A 106 6.00 11.72 1.63
N ASP A 107 5.01 12.18 2.40
CA ASP A 107 5.22 13.09 3.55
C ASP A 107 5.15 12.39 4.92
N ALA A 108 4.32 11.36 5.03
CA ALA A 108 4.17 10.52 6.21
C ALA A 108 3.53 9.19 5.81
N PHE A 109 3.37 8.27 6.76
CA PHE A 109 2.43 7.16 6.70
C PHE A 109 1.19 7.49 7.53
N HIS A 110 0.01 7.20 7.01
CA HIS A 110 -1.20 7.06 7.80
C HIS A 110 -1.35 5.58 8.11
N GLU A 111 -1.47 5.22 9.38
CA GLU A 111 -1.73 3.86 9.83
C GLU A 111 -3.19 3.73 10.27
N TYR A 112 -3.77 2.57 9.97
CA TYR A 112 -4.98 2.07 10.59
C TYR A 112 -4.75 0.64 11.09
N ASP A 113 -5.00 0.43 12.38
CA ASP A 113 -4.98 -0.90 13.00
C ASP A 113 -6.42 -1.46 13.02
N LEU A 114 -6.66 -2.56 12.31
CA LEU A 114 -7.97 -3.21 12.20
C LEU A 114 -8.42 -3.87 13.51
N LEU A 115 -7.49 -4.29 14.36
CA LEU A 115 -7.76 -4.92 15.64
C LEU A 115 -8.17 -3.86 16.67
N THR A 116 -7.37 -2.79 16.81
CA THR A 116 -7.58 -1.77 17.84
C THR A 116 -8.45 -0.60 17.38
N ARG A 117 -8.72 -0.50 16.07
CA ARG A 117 -9.44 0.62 15.42
C ARG A 117 -8.78 1.98 15.64
N LYS A 118 -7.49 1.99 15.95
CA LYS A 118 -6.70 3.21 16.13
C LYS A 118 -6.13 3.67 14.80
N GLU A 119 -6.03 4.99 14.68
CA GLU A 119 -5.42 5.66 13.54
C GLU A 119 -4.27 6.53 14.04
N ARG A 120 -3.18 6.59 13.29
CA ARG A 120 -2.06 7.51 13.58
C ARG A 120 -1.37 7.95 12.31
N VAL A 121 -0.78 9.14 12.37
CA VAL A 121 0.15 9.62 11.35
C VAL A 121 1.57 9.39 11.87
N ILE A 122 2.39 8.69 11.09
CA ILE A 122 3.76 8.31 11.40
C ILE A 122 4.68 9.05 10.42
N PRO A 123 5.59 9.90 10.89
CA PRO A 123 6.60 10.53 10.04
C PRO A 123 7.51 9.50 9.32
N LEU A 124 8.17 9.89 8.23
CA LEU A 124 9.04 9.01 7.40
C LEU A 124 10.45 8.77 8.00
N ASP A 125 10.69 9.28 9.20
CA ASP A 125 11.97 9.47 9.89
C ASP A 125 12.68 8.14 10.23
#